data_AF-A0A2V6P873-F1
#
_entry.id   AF-A0A2V6P873-F1
#
_cell.length_a   1.000
_cell.length_b   1.000
_cell.length_c   1.000
_cell.angle_alpha   90.00
_cell.angle_beta   90.00
_cell.angle_gamma   90.00
#
_symmetry.space_group_name_H-M   'P 1'
#
loop_
_entity.id
_entity.type
_entity.pdbx_description
1 polymer ?
#
loop_
_entity_poly.entity_id
_entity_poly.type
_entity_poly.pdbx_seq_one_letter_code
_entity_poly.pdbx_strand_id
1 'polypeptide(L)'
;MAGFDHQPERAWDEYDWERFLQQQDHKTEKYMELLEKYLDDPNRDQIIAREMGWTQLLDGRDWTQEVDALLEEEEEEKPPQPDSFEDHSLYRAAFALTVWIDHMFDQDATLQNEPSAVKLATHAALASAKLAAALSGEDVDEIGMTIAYLKRALKAITLSMDAAAALLREKRIAAPQHAVLLQRLFQVRDGIITLIGEYRCEWRRRFGSEGFRG
;
A
#
# COMPACT_ATOMS: atom_id res chain seq x y z
N MET A 1 -20.52 -3.95 39.98
CA MET A 1 -21.11 -4.19 38.66
C MET A 1 -20.83 -2.96 37.80
N ALA A 2 -19.74 -2.99 37.05
CA ALA A 2 -19.45 -1.97 36.04
C ALA A 2 -19.95 -2.53 34.71
N GLY A 3 -21.02 -1.94 34.17
CA GLY A 3 -21.40 -2.17 32.79
C GLY A 3 -20.35 -1.48 31.92
N PHE A 4 -19.43 -2.26 31.36
CA PHE A 4 -18.70 -1.82 30.18
C PHE A 4 -19.71 -1.82 29.04
N ASP A 5 -20.27 -0.65 28.80
CA ASP A 5 -21.05 -0.36 27.60
C ASP A 5 -20.04 -0.38 26.43
N HIS A 6 -19.78 -1.57 25.88
CA HIS A 6 -19.12 -1.69 24.59
C HIS A 6 -20.10 -1.16 23.54
N GLN A 7 -20.14 0.15 23.38
CA GLN A 7 -20.58 0.70 22.10
C GLN A 7 -19.63 0.11 21.05
N PRO A 8 -20.12 -0.65 20.05
CA PRO A 8 -19.25 -1.10 18.98
C PRO A 8 -18.61 0.16 18.38
N GLU A 9 -17.28 0.22 18.41
CA GLU A 9 -16.55 1.35 17.85
C GLU A 9 -17.03 1.54 16.41
N ARG A 10 -17.38 2.78 16.07
CA ARG A 10 -17.89 3.11 14.75
C ARG A 10 -16.87 2.64 13.69
N ALA A 11 -17.32 1.86 12.70
CA ALA A 11 -16.51 1.51 11.55
C ALA A 11 -15.95 2.76 10.86
N TRP A 12 -14.62 2.78 10.67
CA TRP A 12 -13.92 3.89 10.01
C TRP A 12 -14.17 3.88 8.51
N ASP A 13 -14.51 5.04 7.96
CA ASP A 13 -14.70 5.18 6.52
C ASP A 13 -13.36 5.34 5.77
N GLU A 14 -13.42 5.43 4.44
CA GLU A 14 -12.24 5.57 3.58
C GLU A 14 -11.42 6.85 3.86
N TYR A 15 -11.99 7.87 4.51
CA TYR A 15 -11.30 9.11 4.86
C TYR A 15 -10.63 9.02 6.24
N ASP A 16 -11.31 8.41 7.20
CA ASP A 16 -10.75 8.12 8.52
C ASP A 16 -9.50 7.24 8.38
N TRP A 17 -9.60 6.16 7.61
CA TRP A 17 -8.46 5.29 7.29
C TRP A 17 -7.37 6.01 6.51
N GLU A 18 -7.70 6.82 5.50
CA GLU A 18 -6.67 7.56 4.76
C GLU A 18 -5.90 8.53 5.67
N ARG A 19 -6.57 9.22 6.59
CA ARG A 19 -5.91 10.10 7.56
C ARG A 19 -5.00 9.32 8.49
N PHE A 20 -5.46 8.17 8.99
CA PHE A 20 -4.64 7.31 9.82
C PHE A 20 -3.41 6.82 9.08
N LEU A 21 -3.59 6.30 7.86
CA LEU A 21 -2.49 5.81 7.04
C LEU A 21 -1.49 6.92 6.69
N GLN A 22 -1.94 8.16 6.43
CA GLN A 22 -1.03 9.31 6.24
C GLN A 22 -0.19 9.61 7.49
N GLN A 23 -0.77 9.47 8.68
CA GLN A 23 -0.02 9.62 9.92
C GLN A 23 1.01 8.51 10.10
N GLN A 24 0.69 7.28 9.71
CA GLN A 24 1.65 6.15 9.72
C GLN A 24 2.77 6.36 8.71
N ASP A 25 2.46 6.84 7.50
CA ASP A 25 3.47 7.19 6.49
C ASP A 25 4.43 8.25 7.04
N HIS A 26 3.91 9.32 7.66
CA HIS A 26 4.75 10.38 8.25
C HIS A 26 5.63 9.88 9.41
N LYS A 27 5.11 8.99 10.27
CA LYS A 27 5.90 8.35 11.32
C LYS A 27 7.01 7.47 10.74
N THR A 28 6.71 6.76 9.65
CA THR A 28 7.67 5.90 8.94
C THR A 28 8.77 6.73 8.30
N GLU A 29 8.42 7.83 7.61
CA GLU A 29 9.38 8.78 7.05
C GLU A 29 10.31 9.35 8.13
N LYS A 30 9.74 9.84 9.23
CA LYS A 30 10.52 10.34 10.37
C LYS A 30 11.46 9.27 10.93
N TYR A 31 10.99 8.04 11.08
CA TYR A 31 11.81 6.94 11.54
C TYR A 31 12.99 6.65 10.59
N MET A 32 12.74 6.61 9.28
CA MET A 32 13.78 6.41 8.27
C MET A 32 14.81 7.54 8.26
N GLU A 33 14.39 8.80 8.37
CA GLU A 33 15.30 9.95 8.48
C GLU A 33 16.21 9.84 9.70
N LEU A 34 15.68 9.40 10.83
CA LEU A 34 16.46 9.23 12.05
C LEU A 34 17.42 8.04 11.95
N LEU A 35 17.00 6.94 11.33
CA LEU A 35 17.87 5.80 11.04
C LEU A 35 19.05 6.21 10.17
N GLU A 36 18.82 6.98 9.11
CA GLU A 36 19.89 7.48 8.24
C GLU A 36 20.83 8.43 8.98
N LYS A 37 20.28 9.36 9.77
CA LYS A 37 21.05 10.36 10.52
C LYS A 37 21.97 9.75 11.58
N TYR A 38 21.50 8.70 12.25
CA TYR A 38 22.20 8.06 13.37
C TYR A 38 22.76 6.68 13.00
N LEU A 39 22.94 6.39 11.72
CA LEU A 39 23.33 5.07 11.21
C LEU A 39 24.60 4.52 11.90
N ASP A 40 25.58 5.38 12.14
CA ASP A 40 26.88 5.04 12.74
C ASP A 40 26.95 5.28 14.26
N ASP A 41 25.85 5.70 14.91
CA ASP A 41 25.85 5.97 16.35
C ASP A 41 25.62 4.68 17.16
N PRO A 42 26.49 4.32 18.10
CA PRO A 42 26.32 3.11 18.92
C PRO A 42 25.06 3.13 19.81
N ASN A 43 24.46 4.30 20.05
CA ASN A 43 23.21 4.48 20.79
C ASN A 43 22.02 4.83 19.88
N ARG A 44 22.12 4.62 18.56
CA ARG A 44 21.08 4.93 17.56
C ARG A 44 19.67 4.61 18.04
N ASP A 45 19.42 3.36 18.45
CA ASP A 45 18.08 2.90 18.79
C ASP A 45 17.51 3.63 20.02
N GLN A 46 18.37 4.00 20.98
CA GLN A 46 17.94 4.78 22.15
C GLN A 46 17.57 6.22 21.79
N ILE A 47 18.35 6.82 20.88
CA ILE A 47 18.10 8.18 20.39
C ILE A 47 16.78 8.19 19.59
N ILE A 48 16.61 7.24 18.68
CA ILE A 48 15.39 7.10 17.87
C ILE A 48 14.18 6.89 18.76
N ALA A 49 14.24 5.99 19.74
CA ALA A 49 13.12 5.75 20.65
C ALA A 49 12.71 7.03 21.41
N ARG A 50 13.67 7.85 21.86
CA ARG A 50 13.35 9.15 22.49
C ARG A 50 12.74 10.13 21.50
N GLU A 51 13.28 10.25 20.30
CA GLU A 51 12.79 11.19 19.28
C GLU A 51 11.42 10.80 18.70
N MET A 52 11.12 9.50 18.67
CA MET A 52 9.81 8.95 18.28
C MET A 52 8.79 8.97 19.43
N GLY A 53 9.22 9.31 20.65
CA GLY A 53 8.37 9.24 21.84
C GLY A 53 8.05 7.80 22.27
N TRP A 54 8.83 6.83 21.80
CA TRP A 54 8.76 5.41 22.18
C TRP A 54 9.62 5.12 23.41
N THR A 55 9.59 6.01 24.40
CA THR A 55 10.44 5.90 25.59
C THR A 55 10.14 4.66 26.42
N GLN A 56 8.93 4.10 26.30
CA GLN A 56 8.57 2.81 26.90
C GLN A 56 9.41 1.62 26.40
N LEU A 57 10.02 1.72 25.21
CA LEU A 57 10.93 0.68 24.70
C LEU A 57 12.31 0.74 25.37
N LEU A 58 12.63 1.83 26.08
CA LEU A 58 13.90 2.02 26.79
C LEU A 58 13.89 1.43 28.20
N ASP A 59 12.70 1.17 28.75
CA ASP A 59 12.51 0.75 30.15
C ASP A 59 12.87 -0.73 30.39
N GLY A 60 13.45 -1.42 29.40
CA GLY A 60 13.95 -2.79 29.54
C GLY A 60 12.86 -3.84 29.77
N ARG A 61 11.58 -3.50 29.56
CA ARG A 61 10.51 -4.50 29.47
C ARG A 61 10.75 -5.35 28.22
N ASP A 62 10.77 -6.65 28.44
CA ASP A 62 10.91 -7.65 27.38
C ASP A 62 9.57 -7.80 26.66
N TRP A 63 9.33 -6.91 25.68
CA TRP A 63 8.14 -6.96 24.82
C TRP A 63 8.15 -8.16 23.87
N THR A 64 9.25 -8.92 23.81
CA THR A 64 9.35 -10.14 23.00
C THR A 64 8.30 -11.17 23.39
N GLN A 65 7.98 -11.32 24.67
CA GLN A 65 6.93 -12.26 25.11
C GLN A 65 5.51 -11.83 24.69
N GLU A 66 5.23 -10.52 24.63
CA GLU A 66 3.92 -10.02 24.16
C GLU A 66 3.81 -10.12 22.64
N VAL A 67 4.89 -9.88 21.90
CA VAL A 67 4.95 -10.06 20.44
C VAL A 67 4.88 -11.54 20.08
N ASP A 68 5.63 -12.41 20.78
CA ASP A 68 5.59 -13.86 20.57
C ASP A 68 4.19 -14.42 20.87
N ALA A 69 3.50 -13.94 21.92
CA ALA A 69 2.13 -14.33 22.20
C ALA A 69 1.14 -13.90 21.09
N LEU A 70 1.29 -12.70 20.53
CA LEU A 70 0.47 -12.23 19.39
C LEU A 70 0.75 -13.03 18.11
N LEU A 71 2.01 -13.41 17.87
CA LEU A 71 2.41 -14.24 16.74
C LEU A 71 1.93 -15.69 16.88
N GLU A 72 1.96 -16.26 18.09
CA GLU A 72 1.40 -17.58 18.40
C GLU A 72 -0.13 -17.62 18.23
N GLU A 73 -0.84 -16.51 18.49
CA GLU A 73 -2.27 -16.36 18.21
C GLU A 73 -2.58 -16.28 16.70
N GLU A 74 -1.67 -15.73 15.88
CA GLU A 74 -1.79 -15.71 14.41
C GLU A 74 -1.40 -17.05 13.74
N GLU A 75 -0.61 -17.89 14.43
CA GLU A 75 -0.14 -19.21 13.95
C GLU A 75 -1.17 -20.34 14.09
N GLU A 76 -2.36 -20.10 14.68
CA GLU A 76 -3.46 -21.07 14.60
C GLU A 76 -3.72 -21.39 13.13
N GLU A 77 -3.50 -22.65 12.71
CA GLU A 77 -3.63 -23.13 11.32
C GLU A 77 -4.92 -22.62 10.68
N LYS A 78 -4.80 -21.47 9.98
CA LYS A 78 -5.91 -20.91 9.24
C LYS A 78 -6.32 -21.95 8.20
N PRO A 79 -7.59 -22.35 8.15
CA PRO A 79 -8.06 -23.27 7.12
C PRO A 79 -7.67 -22.71 5.75
N PRO A 80 -7.29 -23.54 4.76
CA PRO A 80 -6.85 -23.06 3.46
C PRO A 80 -7.92 -22.13 2.89
N GLN A 81 -7.59 -20.84 2.81
CA GLN A 81 -8.51 -19.82 2.34
C GLN A 81 -8.84 -20.13 0.86
N PRO A 82 -10.13 -20.16 0.50
CA PRO A 82 -10.48 -20.20 -0.91
C PRO A 82 -10.19 -18.80 -1.46
N ASP A 83 -9.19 -18.73 -2.34
CA ASP A 83 -8.73 -17.57 -3.12
C ASP A 83 -7.73 -16.63 -2.40
N SER A 84 -6.43 -16.93 -2.55
CA SER A 84 -5.35 -16.00 -2.23
C SER A 84 -5.46 -14.73 -3.09
N PHE A 85 -5.08 -13.55 -2.57
CA PHE A 85 -5.03 -12.32 -3.36
C PHE A 85 -4.17 -12.46 -4.62
N GLU A 86 -3.19 -13.37 -4.62
CA GLU A 86 -2.33 -13.69 -5.76
C GLU A 86 -3.11 -14.27 -6.96
N ASP A 87 -4.27 -14.88 -6.69
CA ASP A 87 -5.16 -15.41 -7.71
C ASP A 87 -6.08 -14.34 -8.30
N HIS A 88 -6.19 -13.17 -7.65
CA HIS A 88 -7.03 -12.07 -8.13
C HIS A 88 -6.54 -11.55 -9.48
N SER A 89 -7.42 -11.56 -10.48
CA SER A 89 -7.08 -11.22 -11.88
C SER A 89 -6.44 -9.84 -12.04
N LEU A 90 -6.91 -8.85 -11.28
CA LEU A 90 -6.34 -7.50 -11.29
C LEU A 90 -4.93 -7.46 -10.69
N TYR A 91 -4.67 -8.21 -9.62
CA TYR A 91 -3.34 -8.27 -9.02
C TYR A 91 -2.35 -8.91 -10.00
N ARG A 92 -2.74 -10.01 -10.65
CA ARG A 92 -1.96 -10.65 -11.71
C ARG A 92 -1.66 -9.70 -12.87
N ALA A 93 -2.62 -8.85 -13.26
CA ALA A 93 -2.40 -7.84 -14.29
C ALA A 93 -1.40 -6.76 -13.86
N ALA A 94 -1.45 -6.31 -12.60
CA ALA A 94 -0.52 -5.35 -12.03
C ALA A 94 0.91 -5.95 -11.91
N PHE A 95 1.03 -7.18 -11.43
CA PHE A 95 2.31 -7.89 -11.37
C PHE A 95 2.89 -8.17 -12.77
N ALA A 96 2.06 -8.59 -13.73
CA ALA A 96 2.51 -8.76 -15.11
C ALA A 96 2.98 -7.43 -15.74
N LEU A 97 2.42 -6.29 -15.34
CA LEU A 97 2.89 -4.98 -15.74
C LEU A 97 4.28 -4.68 -15.17
N THR A 98 4.54 -4.96 -13.88
CA THR A 98 5.87 -4.70 -13.28
C THR A 98 6.95 -5.54 -13.95
N VAL A 99 6.70 -6.85 -14.13
CA VAL A 99 7.60 -7.76 -14.86
C VAL A 99 7.88 -7.26 -16.29
N TRP A 100 6.85 -6.74 -16.97
CA TRP A 100 7.03 -6.22 -18.32
C TRP A 100 7.89 -4.94 -18.34
N ILE A 101 7.74 -4.05 -17.34
CA ILE A 101 8.57 -2.85 -17.19
C ILE A 101 10.02 -3.24 -16.93
N ASP A 102 10.26 -4.19 -16.03
CA ASP A 102 11.61 -4.67 -15.71
C ASP A 102 12.29 -5.25 -16.96
N HIS A 103 11.58 -6.10 -17.70
CA HIS A 103 12.11 -6.66 -18.95
C HIS A 103 12.42 -5.58 -20.00
N MET A 104 11.61 -4.53 -20.08
CA MET A 104 11.87 -3.39 -20.95
C MET A 104 13.15 -2.64 -20.54
N PHE A 105 13.45 -2.52 -19.25
CA PHE A 105 14.66 -1.85 -18.77
C PHE A 105 15.91 -2.73 -18.92
N ASP A 106 15.78 -4.04 -18.79
CA ASP A 106 16.89 -4.98 -19.05
C ASP A 106 17.36 -4.96 -20.50
N GLN A 107 16.46 -4.66 -21.44
CA GLN A 107 16.78 -4.55 -22.86
C GLN A 107 17.49 -3.25 -23.23
N ASP A 108 17.41 -2.22 -22.39
CA ASP A 108 18.02 -0.91 -22.63
C ASP A 108 18.64 -0.34 -21.35
N ALA A 109 19.94 -0.60 -21.19
CA ALA A 109 20.73 -0.11 -20.06
C ALA A 109 20.70 1.43 -19.94
N THR A 110 20.37 2.16 -21.00
CA THR A 110 20.25 3.62 -20.94
C THR A 110 19.03 4.06 -20.13
N LEU A 111 18.06 3.20 -19.88
CA LEU A 111 16.86 3.51 -19.08
C LEU A 111 17.11 3.36 -17.57
N GLN A 112 18.11 2.59 -17.14
CA GLN A 112 18.29 2.21 -15.73
C GLN A 112 18.49 3.41 -14.79
N ASN A 113 19.03 4.52 -15.29
CA ASN A 113 19.25 5.74 -14.50
C ASN A 113 18.39 6.93 -14.97
N GLU A 114 17.44 6.71 -15.88
CA GLU A 114 16.58 7.78 -16.36
C GLU A 114 15.51 8.10 -15.30
N PRO A 115 15.38 9.37 -14.86
CA PRO A 115 14.42 9.72 -13.79
C PRO A 115 12.99 9.31 -14.12
N SER A 116 12.56 9.47 -15.37
CA SER A 116 11.23 9.06 -15.85
C SER A 116 11.05 7.54 -15.83
N ALA A 117 12.11 6.77 -16.08
CA ALA A 117 12.08 5.30 -16.06
C ALA A 117 12.01 4.78 -14.62
N VAL A 118 12.87 5.30 -13.74
CA VAL A 118 12.82 4.99 -12.30
C VAL A 118 11.44 5.32 -11.74
N LYS A 119 10.91 6.51 -12.06
CA LYS A 119 9.56 6.92 -11.63
C LYS A 119 8.47 5.97 -12.14
N LEU A 120 8.56 5.52 -13.39
CA LEU A 120 7.64 4.53 -13.96
C LEU A 120 7.64 3.22 -13.16
N ALA A 121 8.82 2.59 -13.00
CA ALA A 121 8.94 1.30 -12.32
C ALA A 121 8.52 1.40 -10.85
N THR A 122 9.03 2.40 -10.12
CA THR A 122 8.72 2.59 -8.71
C THR A 122 7.21 2.75 -8.48
N HIS A 123 6.53 3.56 -9.29
CA HIS A 123 5.10 3.75 -9.09
C HIS A 123 4.24 2.58 -9.57
N ALA A 124 4.65 1.82 -10.59
CA ALA A 124 3.98 0.58 -10.97
C ALA A 124 4.11 -0.49 -9.86
N ALA A 125 5.28 -0.62 -9.26
CA ALA A 125 5.52 -1.52 -8.12
C ALA A 125 4.71 -1.09 -6.89
N LEU A 126 4.70 0.21 -6.55
CA LEU A 126 3.88 0.74 -5.46
C LEU A 126 2.39 0.50 -5.70
N ALA A 127 1.89 0.66 -6.92
CA ALA A 127 0.50 0.36 -7.24
C ALA A 127 0.17 -1.12 -6.98
N SER A 128 1.06 -2.03 -7.39
CA SER A 128 0.92 -3.47 -7.16
C SER A 128 0.94 -3.81 -5.67
N ALA A 129 1.84 -3.20 -4.89
CA ALA A 129 1.94 -3.41 -3.45
C ALA A 129 0.69 -2.89 -2.69
N LYS A 130 0.19 -1.70 -3.04
CA LYS A 130 -1.03 -1.16 -2.43
C LYS A 130 -2.27 -1.96 -2.84
N LEU A 131 -2.28 -2.52 -4.04
CA LEU A 131 -3.34 -3.41 -4.48
C LEU A 131 -3.31 -4.75 -3.72
N ALA A 132 -2.13 -5.33 -3.50
CA ALA A 132 -1.99 -6.51 -2.64
C ALA A 132 -2.56 -6.23 -1.24
N ALA A 133 -2.13 -5.14 -0.60
CA ALA A 133 -2.63 -4.74 0.71
C ALA A 133 -4.17 -4.56 0.75
N ALA A 134 -4.77 -4.03 -0.33
CA ALA A 134 -6.22 -3.91 -0.42
C ALA A 134 -6.94 -5.26 -0.57
N LEU A 135 -6.32 -6.23 -1.24
CA LEU A 135 -6.91 -7.53 -1.54
C LEU A 135 -6.62 -8.59 -0.47
N SER A 136 -5.62 -8.34 0.39
CA SER A 136 -5.28 -9.19 1.54
C SER A 136 -6.18 -8.94 2.76
N GLY A 137 -7.11 -7.98 2.70
CA GLY A 137 -8.05 -7.72 3.79
C GLY A 137 -8.97 -8.91 4.02
N GLU A 138 -8.80 -9.59 5.15
CA GLU A 138 -9.61 -10.75 5.54
C GLU A 138 -10.92 -10.34 6.22
N ASP A 139 -10.96 -9.12 6.80
CA ASP A 139 -12.05 -8.69 7.67
C ASP A 139 -13.09 -7.78 7.01
N VAL A 140 -14.33 -8.16 7.26
CA VAL A 140 -15.59 -7.56 6.78
C VAL A 140 -15.75 -6.11 7.23
N ASP A 141 -15.07 -5.71 8.31
CA ASP A 141 -15.11 -4.36 8.90
C ASP A 141 -14.07 -3.40 8.31
N GLU A 142 -13.18 -3.90 7.44
CA GLU A 142 -12.06 -3.13 6.88
C GLU A 142 -12.33 -2.55 5.48
N ILE A 143 -13.60 -2.47 5.07
CA ILE A 143 -13.96 -1.93 3.74
C ILE A 143 -13.39 -0.50 3.54
N GLY A 144 -13.43 0.34 4.59
CA GLY A 144 -12.86 1.69 4.52
C GLY A 144 -11.36 1.67 4.24
N MET A 145 -10.61 0.77 4.90
CA MET A 145 -9.17 0.59 4.70
C MET A 145 -8.87 0.07 3.29
N THR A 146 -9.62 -0.94 2.84
CA THR A 146 -9.52 -1.50 1.49
C THR A 146 -9.66 -0.40 0.43
N ILE A 147 -10.68 0.45 0.55
CA ILE A 147 -10.88 1.54 -0.40
C ILE A 147 -9.74 2.58 -0.31
N ALA A 148 -9.23 2.89 0.88
CA ALA A 148 -8.08 3.78 1.05
C ALA A 148 -6.84 3.24 0.32
N TYR A 149 -6.53 1.94 0.47
CA TYR A 149 -5.43 1.30 -0.26
C TYR A 149 -5.66 1.29 -1.78
N LEU A 150 -6.87 1.01 -2.26
CA LEU A 150 -7.19 1.08 -3.68
C LEU A 150 -7.01 2.51 -4.24
N LYS A 151 -7.40 3.55 -3.50
CA LYS A 151 -7.15 4.95 -3.90
C LYS A 151 -5.66 5.27 -3.95
N ARG A 152 -4.87 4.75 -3.01
CA ARG A 152 -3.41 4.89 -3.02
C ARG A 152 -2.78 4.16 -4.22
N ALA A 153 -3.26 2.96 -4.55
CA ALA A 153 -2.88 2.24 -5.77
C ALA A 153 -3.24 3.03 -7.04
N LEU A 154 -4.44 3.63 -7.08
CA LEU A 154 -4.89 4.48 -8.18
C LEU A 154 -4.01 5.73 -8.37
N LYS A 155 -3.60 6.37 -7.27
CA LYS A 155 -2.66 7.49 -7.30
C LYS A 155 -1.31 7.05 -7.87
N ALA A 156 -0.77 5.92 -7.39
CA ALA A 156 0.51 5.40 -7.86
C ALA A 156 0.46 5.04 -9.36
N ILE A 157 -0.55 4.31 -9.84
CA ILE A 157 -0.64 3.94 -11.25
C ILE A 157 -0.79 5.17 -12.16
N THR A 158 -1.46 6.23 -11.69
CA THR A 158 -1.57 7.49 -12.43
C THR A 158 -0.21 8.18 -12.56
N LEU A 159 0.59 8.21 -11.49
CA LEU A 159 1.96 8.75 -11.54
C LEU A 159 2.87 7.92 -12.46
N SER A 160 2.65 6.61 -12.52
CA SER A 160 3.31 5.70 -13.48
C SER A 160 2.94 6.04 -14.92
N MET A 161 1.68 6.37 -15.20
CA MET A 161 1.22 6.80 -16.53
C MET A 161 1.84 8.13 -16.96
N ASP A 162 1.94 9.10 -16.05
CA ASP A 162 2.59 10.38 -16.34
C ASP A 162 4.08 10.18 -16.69
N ALA A 163 4.74 9.25 -16.00
CA ALA A 163 6.13 8.88 -16.27
C ALA A 163 6.28 8.17 -17.64
N ALA A 164 5.35 7.28 -18.00
CA ALA A 164 5.32 6.68 -19.34
C ALA A 164 5.20 7.75 -20.44
N ALA A 165 4.32 8.74 -20.25
CA ALA A 165 4.16 9.85 -21.19
C ALA A 165 5.43 10.72 -21.28
N ALA A 166 6.15 10.91 -20.17
CA ALA A 166 7.43 11.60 -20.15
C ALA A 166 8.50 10.87 -20.97
N LEU A 167 8.62 9.55 -20.82
CA LEU A 167 9.55 8.73 -21.59
C LEU A 167 9.33 8.83 -23.10
N LEU A 168 8.06 8.88 -23.55
CA LEU A 168 7.75 9.09 -24.96
C LEU A 168 8.17 10.49 -25.42
N ARG A 169 7.85 11.53 -24.65
CA ARG A 169 8.19 12.93 -24.97
C ARG A 169 9.70 13.14 -25.05
N GLU A 170 10.43 12.49 -24.16
CA GLU A 170 11.91 12.48 -24.08
C GLU A 170 12.54 11.55 -25.13
N LYS A 171 11.73 10.86 -25.93
CA LYS A 171 12.16 9.92 -26.98
C LYS A 171 13.02 8.78 -26.43
N ARG A 172 12.80 8.40 -25.17
CA ARG A 172 13.47 7.27 -24.51
C ARG A 172 12.86 5.93 -24.89
N ILE A 173 11.59 5.93 -25.28
CA ILE A 173 10.88 4.74 -25.77
C ILE A 173 10.19 5.05 -27.11
N ALA A 174 10.03 4.02 -27.94
CA ALA A 174 9.35 4.14 -29.22
C ALA A 174 7.82 4.22 -29.06
N ALA A 175 7.13 4.87 -29.99
CA ALA A 175 5.67 4.99 -29.96
C ALA A 175 4.92 3.65 -29.87
N PRO A 176 5.31 2.57 -30.58
CA PRO A 176 4.66 1.26 -30.43
C PRO A 176 4.84 0.66 -29.03
N GLN A 177 6.04 0.80 -28.45
CA GLN A 177 6.33 0.32 -27.09
C GLN A 177 5.52 1.08 -26.05
N HIS A 178 5.43 2.41 -26.18
CA HIS A 178 4.58 3.25 -25.34
C HIS A 178 3.10 2.87 -25.43
N ALA A 179 2.60 2.53 -26.62
CA ALA A 179 1.20 2.12 -26.79
C ALA A 179 0.88 0.83 -26.01
N VAL A 180 1.77 -0.16 -26.06
CA VAL A 180 1.63 -1.41 -25.28
C VAL A 180 1.71 -1.14 -23.77
N LEU A 181 2.65 -0.30 -23.34
CA LEU A 181 2.79 0.11 -21.95
C LEU A 181 1.52 0.80 -21.44
N LEU A 182 0.98 1.77 -22.19
CA LEU A 182 -0.26 2.46 -21.83
C LEU A 182 -1.45 1.52 -21.74
N GLN A 183 -1.59 0.57 -22.67
CA GLN A 183 -2.68 -0.41 -22.62
C GLN A 183 -2.67 -1.19 -21.29
N ARG A 184 -1.49 -1.65 -20.85
CA ARG A 184 -1.33 -2.37 -19.58
C ARG A 184 -1.61 -1.48 -18.38
N LEU A 185 -1.11 -0.23 -18.39
CA LEU A 185 -1.38 0.74 -17.34
C LEU A 185 -2.88 1.06 -17.20
N PHE A 186 -3.56 1.25 -18.32
CA PHE A 186 -5.01 1.49 -18.35
C PHE A 186 -5.78 0.29 -17.82
N GLN A 187 -5.40 -0.93 -18.20
CA GLN A 187 -6.05 -2.14 -17.69
C GLN A 187 -6.02 -2.20 -16.15
N VAL A 188 -4.86 -1.92 -15.56
CA VAL A 188 -4.71 -1.90 -14.08
C VAL A 188 -5.51 -0.75 -13.47
N ARG A 189 -5.39 0.47 -14.01
CA ARG A 189 -6.13 1.65 -13.52
C ARG A 189 -7.64 1.42 -13.52
N ASP A 190 -8.18 0.93 -14.63
CA ASP A 190 -9.61 0.77 -14.81
C ASP A 190 -10.16 -0.32 -13.89
N GLY A 191 -9.41 -1.42 -13.70
CA GLY A 191 -9.75 -2.44 -12.72
C GLY A 191 -9.76 -1.90 -11.27
N ILE A 192 -8.79 -1.05 -10.91
CA ILE A 192 -8.77 -0.41 -9.57
C ILE A 192 -10.03 0.47 -9.38
N ILE A 193 -10.40 1.26 -10.40
CA ILE A 193 -11.60 2.11 -10.35
C ILE A 193 -12.87 1.26 -10.16
N THR A 194 -12.97 0.14 -10.89
CA THR A 194 -14.08 -0.81 -10.75
C THR A 194 -14.16 -1.36 -9.32
N LEU A 195 -13.06 -1.85 -8.76
CA LEU A 195 -13.03 -2.35 -7.38
C LEU A 195 -13.42 -1.27 -6.36
N ILE A 196 -12.93 -0.04 -6.50
CA ILE A 196 -13.36 1.08 -5.63
C ILE A 196 -14.87 1.25 -5.68
N GLY A 197 -15.46 1.17 -6.87
CA GLY A 197 -16.91 1.24 -7.06
C GLY A 197 -17.66 0.11 -6.35
N GLU A 198 -17.17 -1.12 -6.47
CA GLU A 198 -17.74 -2.32 -5.84
C GLU A 198 -17.69 -2.22 -4.30
N TYR A 199 -16.54 -1.90 -3.73
CA TYR A 199 -16.40 -1.75 -2.27
C TYR A 199 -17.22 -0.59 -1.71
N ARG A 200 -17.35 0.53 -2.44
CA ARG A 200 -18.25 1.63 -2.02
C ARG A 200 -19.73 1.24 -2.10
N CYS A 201 -20.11 0.41 -3.07
CA CYS A 201 -21.45 -0.16 -3.12
C CYS A 201 -21.71 -1.09 -1.92
N GLU A 202 -20.74 -1.94 -1.58
CA GLU A 202 -20.83 -2.83 -0.43
C GLU A 202 -20.87 -2.04 0.89
N TRP A 203 -20.04 -1.00 1.05
CA TRP A 203 -20.11 -0.09 2.19
C TRP A 203 -21.52 0.48 2.38
N ARG A 204 -22.12 1.03 1.31
CA ARG A 204 -23.49 1.58 1.36
C ARG A 204 -24.54 0.53 1.70
N ARG A 205 -24.37 -0.70 1.20
CA ARG A 205 -25.26 -1.82 1.53
C ARG A 205 -25.23 -2.13 3.02
N ARG A 206 -24.07 -2.05 3.67
CA ARG A 206 -23.87 -2.41 5.09
C ARG A 206 -24.18 -1.27 6.06
N PHE A 207 -23.66 -0.08 5.79
CA PHE A 207 -23.68 1.06 6.73
C PHE A 207 -24.68 2.16 6.33
N GLY A 208 -25.39 2.00 5.21
CA GLY A 208 -26.35 2.97 4.69
C GLY A 208 -25.68 4.24 4.11
N SER A 209 -26.51 5.21 3.71
CA SER A 209 -26.06 6.46 3.07
C SER A 209 -25.40 7.46 4.04
N GLU A 210 -25.61 7.29 5.36
CA GLU A 210 -25.10 8.22 6.39
C GLU A 210 -23.64 7.99 6.78
N GLY A 211 -23.05 6.86 6.35
CA GLY A 211 -21.65 6.51 6.66
C GLY A 211 -20.58 7.25 5.87
N PHE A 212 -20.95 8.05 4.86
CA PHE A 212 -20.01 8.87 4.08
C PHE A 212 -20.16 10.34 4.51
N ARG A 213 -19.24 10.86 5.32
CA ARG A 213 -19.09 12.33 5.44
C ARG A 213 -17.96 12.76 4.51
N GLY A 214 -18.36 13.34 3.38
CA GLY A 214 -17.43 13.92 2.39
C GLY A 214 -16.67 15.13 2.89
#